data_AF-A0A0S8IQT3-F1
#
_entry.id   AF-A0A0S8IQT3-F1
#
_cell.length_a   1.000
_cell.length_b   1.000
_cell.length_c   1.000
_cell.angle_alpha   90.00
_cell.angle_beta   90.00
_cell.angle_gamma   90.00
#
_symmetry.space_group_name_H-M   'P 1'
#
loop_
_entity.id
_entity.type
_entity.pdbx_description
1 polymer ?
#
loop_
_entity_poly.entity_id
_entity_poly.type
_entity_poly.pdbx_seq_one_letter_code
_entity_poly.pdbx_strand_id
1 'polypeptide(L)'
;MAEQAYSDKVMDHFLNPRNVGEIPDASGIGNVGNPICGDVMRMYLKIEKNIITDAKFKTFGCLPAKEMIVLSEGGWEEIAQIHKGASVINSEGKKTITSELYKRDYVGKLLTIVPFVSPFNSFTVTTQHPVFCVKRDWIHGSRIYGQRCIWKRIKEENLFLTDADFVKANELKKGDYLIFNVSREIKDNSVFTEQIMKLIGYYLSEGYITAQGSVIAFAFNKKEQKLIKEVKTILQETTGKKPKSRTRDSVTEVYICSRKLARFLTLHCKKIAKHKSLSEDILFLPFSKQWEMVKTYLSGDGDIYRRRPHNSKTYRIITTSESLAIQMQEILARGGLFASIRKIFKTNCYIGDRKLKDSIQYLVSFKRVRSNKFVHYNNKYFFVPIRKITTKDFSGPVYNFQVDREPNSYLVKGFAVHNCGAAVATSSMVTEMVKGKTIEEALTVTNRAVTEALGGLPAIKLHCSVLAQEALRSALKDYYKRQGQEPPFKDKERIHSGHDSGDVDKTTDT
;
A
#
# COMPACT_ATOMS: atom_id res chain seq x y z
N MET A 1 5.75 0.09 29.73
CA MET A 1 7.00 -0.71 29.64
C MET A 1 7.80 -0.12 28.50
N ALA A 2 9.07 0.22 28.73
CA ALA A 2 9.91 0.83 27.69
C ALA A 2 10.13 -0.16 26.55
N GLU A 3 9.86 0.28 25.32
CA GLU A 3 10.08 -0.46 24.10
C GLU A 3 11.59 -0.63 23.91
N GLN A 4 12.10 -1.86 24.00
CA GLN A 4 13.53 -2.12 23.92
C GLN A 4 14.00 -1.89 22.47
N ALA A 5 14.82 -0.85 22.26
CA ALA A 5 15.44 -0.58 20.98
C ALA A 5 16.36 -1.74 20.54
N TYR A 6 16.60 -1.86 19.24
CA TYR A 6 17.58 -2.82 18.72
C TYR A 6 18.98 -2.53 19.26
N SER A 7 19.74 -3.59 19.53
CA SER A 7 21.13 -3.47 19.95
C SER A 7 22.00 -2.97 18.79
N ASP A 8 23.18 -2.43 19.11
CA ASP A 8 24.19 -2.03 18.12
C ASP A 8 24.58 -3.21 17.21
N LYS A 9 24.58 -4.45 17.74
CA LYS A 9 24.86 -5.65 16.96
C LYS A 9 23.76 -5.98 15.96
N VAL A 10 22.49 -5.81 16.34
CA VAL A 10 21.38 -5.98 15.38
C VAL A 10 21.52 -4.96 14.26
N MET A 11 21.80 -3.71 14.60
CA MET A 11 22.00 -2.66 13.60
C MET A 11 23.20 -2.93 12.70
N ASP A 12 24.32 -3.40 13.24
CA ASP A 12 25.50 -3.75 12.45
C ASP A 12 25.26 -4.93 11.51
N HIS A 13 24.69 -6.04 12.00
CA HIS A 13 24.37 -7.20 11.15
C HIS A 13 23.26 -6.92 10.15
N PHE A 14 22.44 -5.90 10.39
CA PHE A 14 21.45 -5.43 9.44
C PHE A 14 22.06 -4.50 8.37
N LEU A 15 22.84 -3.49 8.78
CA LEU A 15 23.43 -2.48 7.89
C LEU A 15 24.56 -3.04 7.04
N ASN A 16 25.38 -3.91 7.64
CA ASN A 16 26.52 -4.57 7.00
C ASN A 16 26.30 -6.10 7.07
N PRO A 17 25.28 -6.67 6.41
CA PRO A 17 24.95 -8.07 6.59
C PRO A 17 26.06 -8.99 6.06
N ARG A 18 26.48 -9.96 6.89
CA ARG A 18 27.56 -10.89 6.56
C ARG A 18 27.03 -12.05 5.75
N ASN A 19 27.84 -12.58 4.85
CA ASN A 19 27.49 -13.77 4.07
C ASN A 19 26.19 -13.65 3.25
N VAL A 20 25.87 -12.45 2.78
CA VAL A 20 24.75 -12.25 1.87
C VAL A 20 25.08 -12.78 0.48
N GLY A 21 24.23 -13.64 -0.07
CA GLY A 21 24.41 -14.15 -1.43
C GLY A 21 23.85 -15.54 -1.67
N GLU A 22 24.25 -16.09 -2.81
CA GLU A 22 23.92 -17.43 -3.27
C GLU A 22 25.20 -18.27 -3.35
N ILE A 23 25.06 -19.58 -3.20
CA ILE A 23 26.10 -20.57 -3.51
C ILE A 23 25.56 -21.40 -4.68
N PRO A 24 26.09 -21.24 -5.91
CA PRO A 24 25.55 -21.90 -7.11
C PRO A 24 25.49 -23.43 -7.02
N ASP A 25 26.43 -24.04 -6.31
CA ASP A 25 26.62 -25.48 -6.10
C ASP A 25 26.46 -25.88 -4.62
N ALA A 26 25.50 -25.23 -3.93
CA ALA A 26 25.20 -25.49 -2.53
C ALA A 26 24.88 -26.96 -2.27
N SER A 27 25.48 -27.52 -1.21
CA SER A 27 25.21 -28.87 -0.72
C SER A 27 23.79 -28.99 -0.15
N GLY A 28 23.24 -27.91 0.43
CA GLY A 28 21.86 -27.85 0.92
C GLY A 28 21.24 -26.46 0.80
N ILE A 29 19.94 -26.39 0.51
CA ILE A 29 19.20 -25.14 0.35
C ILE A 29 17.91 -25.17 1.18
N GLY A 30 17.79 -24.25 2.12
CA GLY A 30 16.63 -24.10 3.00
C GLY A 30 15.78 -22.92 2.57
N ASN A 31 14.46 -23.12 2.49
CA ASN A 31 13.48 -22.08 2.21
C ASN A 31 12.42 -22.10 3.30
N VAL A 32 12.32 -21.02 4.07
CA VAL A 32 11.30 -20.90 5.13
C VAL A 32 10.63 -19.54 5.04
N GLY A 33 9.31 -19.55 5.18
CA GLY A 33 8.47 -18.37 5.29
C GLY A 33 7.77 -18.35 6.64
N ASN A 34 7.67 -17.17 7.25
CA ASN A 34 6.84 -16.98 8.44
C ASN A 34 5.45 -16.47 8.02
N PRO A 35 4.35 -17.21 8.27
CA PRO A 35 3.00 -16.80 7.85
C PRO A 35 2.43 -15.61 8.65
N ILE A 36 3.03 -15.24 9.78
CA ILE A 36 2.58 -14.12 10.61
C ILE A 36 3.06 -12.78 10.04
N CYS A 37 4.31 -12.72 9.59
CA CYS A 37 4.91 -11.49 9.06
C CYS A 37 5.17 -11.53 7.54
N GLY A 38 5.12 -12.70 6.89
CA GLY A 38 5.41 -12.84 5.47
C GLY A 38 6.90 -12.75 5.11
N ASP A 39 7.78 -12.81 6.11
CA ASP A 39 9.22 -12.89 5.87
C ASP A 39 9.57 -14.22 5.23
N VAL A 40 10.18 -14.17 4.05
CA VAL A 40 10.72 -15.34 3.37
C VAL A 40 12.24 -15.25 3.35
N MET A 41 12.88 -16.26 3.93
CA MET A 41 14.33 -16.38 3.93
C MET A 41 14.75 -17.62 3.16
N ARG A 42 15.85 -17.47 2.43
CA ARG A 42 16.58 -18.57 1.80
C ARG A 42 18.00 -18.66 2.34
N MET A 43 18.40 -19.86 2.74
CA MET A 43 19.74 -20.16 3.25
C MET A 43 20.41 -21.23 2.39
N TYR A 44 21.69 -21.03 2.09
CA TYR A 44 22.53 -21.89 1.28
C TYR A 44 23.68 -22.38 2.14
N LEU A 45 23.92 -23.68 2.14
CA LEU A 45 25.04 -24.31 2.85
C LEU A 45 25.92 -25.05 1.84
N LYS A 46 27.23 -24.81 1.91
CA LYS A 46 28.26 -25.68 1.33
C LYS A 46 28.82 -26.53 2.46
N ILE A 47 28.80 -27.84 2.25
CA ILE A 47 29.19 -28.84 3.25
C ILE A 47 30.21 -29.78 2.63
N GLU A 48 31.35 -29.93 3.30
CA GLU A 48 32.43 -30.85 2.95
C GLU A 48 32.88 -31.59 4.19
N LYS A 49 33.01 -32.92 4.11
CA LYS A 49 33.47 -33.77 5.23
C LYS A 49 32.75 -33.46 6.57
N ASN A 50 31.42 -33.30 6.51
CA ASN A 50 30.57 -32.97 7.66
C ASN A 50 30.75 -31.55 8.27
N ILE A 51 31.49 -30.66 7.60
CA ILE A 51 31.75 -29.28 8.03
C ILE A 51 31.06 -28.31 7.06
N ILE A 52 30.38 -27.29 7.59
CA ILE A 52 29.78 -26.21 6.81
C ILE A 52 30.89 -25.23 6.40
N THR A 53 31.46 -25.42 5.22
CA THR A 53 32.58 -24.59 4.71
C THR A 53 32.14 -23.21 4.26
N ASP A 54 30.90 -23.08 3.78
CA ASP A 54 30.28 -21.79 3.48
C ASP A 54 28.79 -21.80 3.81
N ALA A 55 28.28 -20.66 4.28
CA ALA A 55 26.89 -20.46 4.61
C ALA A 55 26.50 -19.07 4.13
N LYS A 56 25.52 -18.96 3.24
CA LYS A 56 25.02 -17.68 2.74
C LYS A 56 23.51 -17.57 2.86
N PHE A 57 23.01 -16.34 2.96
CA PHE A 57 21.58 -16.11 3.01
C PHE A 57 21.13 -15.04 2.02
N LYS A 58 19.84 -15.08 1.69
CA LYS A 58 19.13 -14.04 0.96
C LYS A 58 17.81 -13.70 1.64
N THR A 59 17.69 -12.44 2.06
CA THR A 59 16.45 -11.79 2.51
C THR A 59 16.42 -10.40 1.90
N PHE A 60 15.46 -10.09 1.05
CA PHE A 60 15.56 -8.84 0.28
C PHE A 60 14.20 -8.29 -0.10
N GLY A 61 13.91 -7.09 0.37
CA GLY A 61 13.00 -6.18 -0.30
C GLY A 61 13.51 -4.76 -0.15
N CYS A 62 13.78 -4.07 -1.25
CA CYS A 62 13.98 -2.62 -1.26
C CYS A 62 13.20 -1.99 -2.43
N LEU A 63 13.06 -0.67 -2.38
CA LEU A 63 12.42 0.16 -3.39
C LEU A 63 13.42 1.19 -3.94
N PRO A 64 13.34 1.60 -5.22
CA PRO A 64 14.15 2.70 -5.73
C PRO A 64 13.68 4.03 -5.13
N ALA A 65 14.58 5.02 -5.11
CA ALA A 65 14.41 6.31 -4.41
C ALA A 65 13.07 7.03 -4.63
N LYS A 66 12.51 6.94 -5.85
CA LYS A 66 11.33 7.69 -6.28
C LYS A 66 10.02 6.92 -6.11
N GLU A 67 10.02 5.77 -5.44
CA GLU A 67 8.75 5.12 -5.11
C GLU A 67 8.01 5.87 -4.04
N MET A 68 6.68 5.86 -4.17
CA MET A 68 5.79 6.71 -3.39
C MET A 68 5.09 5.88 -2.31
N ILE A 69 5.32 6.26 -1.06
CA ILE A 69 4.79 5.64 0.15
C ILE A 69 3.53 6.37 0.58
N VAL A 70 2.50 5.63 1.00
CA VAL A 70 1.25 6.23 1.49
C VAL A 70 1.43 6.67 2.94
N LEU A 71 1.21 7.96 3.19
CA LEU A 71 1.21 8.54 4.53
C LEU A 71 -0.16 8.36 5.19
N SER A 72 -0.21 8.24 6.52
CA SER A 72 -1.50 8.09 7.21
C SER A 72 -2.33 9.36 7.18
N GLU A 73 -1.67 10.52 7.29
CA GLU A 73 -2.23 11.86 7.16
C GLU A 73 -2.76 12.18 5.75
N GLY A 74 -2.49 11.28 4.79
CA GLY A 74 -2.96 11.36 3.42
C GLY A 74 -1.93 11.92 2.45
N GLY A 75 -2.08 11.52 1.19
CA GLY A 75 -1.07 11.80 0.16
C GLY A 75 0.13 10.87 0.27
N TRP A 76 1.07 11.05 -0.65
CA TRP A 76 2.23 10.17 -0.79
C TRP A 76 3.54 10.94 -0.75
N GLU A 77 4.58 10.27 -0.28
CA GLU A 77 5.94 10.82 -0.20
C GLU A 77 6.95 9.84 -0.80
N GLU A 78 8.02 10.36 -1.39
CA GLU A 78 9.09 9.52 -1.93
C GLU A 78 9.78 8.75 -0.80
N ILE A 79 10.08 7.45 -0.98
CA ILE A 79 10.72 6.65 0.06
C ILE A 79 12.07 7.22 0.50
N ALA A 80 12.81 7.87 -0.42
CA ALA A 80 14.07 8.52 -0.07
C ALA A 80 13.93 9.76 0.82
N GLN A 81 12.71 10.32 0.94
CA GLN A 81 12.38 11.49 1.76
C GLN A 81 11.69 11.10 3.08
N ILE A 82 11.26 9.85 3.23
CA ILE A 82 10.71 9.33 4.47
C ILE A 82 11.77 9.44 5.57
N HIS A 83 11.37 10.04 6.70
CA HIS A 83 12.20 10.29 7.86
C HIS A 83 11.69 9.47 9.06
N LYS A 84 12.56 9.19 10.03
CA LYS A 84 12.18 8.46 11.25
C LYS A 84 11.11 9.26 11.99
N GLY A 85 10.04 8.58 12.42
CA GLY A 85 8.86 9.22 13.00
C GLY A 85 7.77 9.56 11.99
N ALA A 86 8.00 9.41 10.69
CA ALA A 86 6.96 9.57 9.68
C ALA A 86 5.83 8.56 9.89
N SER A 87 4.60 9.00 9.64
CA SER A 87 3.37 8.29 9.93
C SER A 87 2.84 7.63 8.64
N VAL A 88 2.86 6.29 8.59
CA VAL A 88 2.55 5.50 7.38
C VAL A 88 1.46 4.46 7.65
N ILE A 89 0.91 3.88 6.58
CA ILE A 89 -0.15 2.87 6.67
C ILE A 89 0.44 1.49 6.42
N ASN A 90 0.14 0.52 7.28
CA ASN A 90 0.56 -0.88 7.12
C ASN A 90 -0.39 -1.70 6.23
N SER A 91 -0.07 -2.98 6.00
CA SER A 91 -0.87 -3.88 5.14
C SER A 91 -2.31 -4.08 5.61
N GLU A 92 -2.60 -3.91 6.92
CA GLU A 92 -3.94 -3.98 7.49
C GLU A 92 -4.74 -2.69 7.34
N GLY A 93 -4.10 -1.59 6.92
CA GLY A 93 -4.74 -0.28 6.82
C GLY A 93 -4.71 0.49 8.14
N LYS A 94 -3.84 0.10 9.08
CA LYS A 94 -3.64 0.79 10.35
C LYS A 94 -2.47 1.77 10.25
N LYS A 95 -2.59 2.88 10.96
CA LYS A 95 -1.51 3.85 11.16
C LYS A 95 -0.39 3.21 11.99
N THR A 96 0.84 3.41 11.53
CA THR A 96 2.09 2.96 12.16
C THR A 96 3.15 4.04 11.95
N ILE A 97 4.25 3.98 12.71
CA ILE A 97 5.30 5.00 12.66
C ILE A 97 6.59 4.36 12.18
N THR A 98 7.34 5.06 11.34
CA THR A 98 8.65 4.62 10.90
C THR A 98 9.67 4.67 12.05
N SER A 99 10.23 3.52 12.39
CA SER A 99 11.19 3.38 13.49
C SER A 99 12.63 3.48 13.02
N GLU A 100 12.92 2.97 11.82
CA GLU A 100 14.26 2.91 11.24
C GLU A 100 14.22 3.06 9.72
N LEU A 101 15.23 3.71 9.15
CA LEU A 101 15.36 3.96 7.72
C LEU A 101 16.59 3.27 7.18
N TYR A 102 16.48 2.73 5.98
CA TYR A 102 17.53 1.93 5.35
C TYR A 102 17.83 2.42 3.95
N LYS A 103 19.12 2.48 3.65
CA LYS A 103 19.65 2.83 2.34
C LYS A 103 20.86 1.95 2.06
N ARG A 104 20.93 1.38 0.86
CA ARG A 104 22.11 0.67 0.37
C ARG A 104 22.23 0.82 -1.14
N ASP A 105 23.43 0.64 -1.66
CA ASP A 105 23.61 0.51 -3.10
C ASP A 105 23.16 -0.86 -3.57
N TYR A 106 22.58 -0.90 -4.77
CA TYR A 106 22.06 -2.11 -5.39
C TYR A 106 22.40 -2.09 -6.87
N VAL A 107 23.07 -3.16 -7.30
CA VAL A 107 23.31 -3.49 -8.71
C VAL A 107 22.54 -4.76 -9.01
N GLY A 108 21.58 -4.69 -9.93
CA GLY A 108 20.76 -5.83 -10.29
C GLY A 108 19.48 -5.42 -10.99
N LYS A 109 18.51 -6.33 -11.03
CA LYS A 109 17.24 -6.12 -11.71
C LYS A 109 16.21 -5.50 -10.78
N LEU A 110 15.42 -4.57 -11.30
CA LEU A 110 14.19 -4.09 -10.70
C LEU A 110 12.99 -4.63 -11.49
N LEU A 111 11.90 -4.92 -10.77
CA LEU A 111 10.63 -5.35 -11.32
C LEU A 111 9.59 -4.24 -11.13
N THR A 112 9.01 -3.76 -12.22
CA THR A 112 7.86 -2.86 -12.19
C THR A 112 6.59 -3.67 -12.35
N ILE A 113 5.76 -3.66 -11.32
CA ILE A 113 4.47 -4.35 -11.30
C ILE A 113 3.40 -3.37 -11.74
N VAL A 114 2.67 -3.72 -12.80
CA VAL A 114 1.66 -2.85 -13.41
C VAL A 114 0.28 -3.46 -13.18
N PRO A 115 -0.57 -2.89 -12.30
CA PRO A 115 -1.95 -3.34 -12.12
C PRO A 115 -2.80 -3.04 -13.37
N PHE A 116 -3.86 -3.82 -13.58
CA PHE A 116 -4.68 -3.75 -14.80
C PHE A 116 -5.53 -2.50 -14.93
N VAL A 117 -6.28 -2.17 -13.89
CA VAL A 117 -7.27 -1.09 -13.94
C VAL A 117 -6.66 0.26 -13.54
N SER A 118 -5.57 0.27 -12.77
CA SER A 118 -4.96 1.51 -12.29
C SER A 118 -3.44 1.61 -12.53
N PRO A 119 -2.97 1.73 -13.79
CA PRO A 119 -1.54 1.84 -14.10
C PRO A 119 -0.82 2.99 -13.38
N PHE A 120 -1.53 4.01 -12.92
CA PHE A 120 -0.97 5.08 -12.09
C PHE A 120 -0.36 4.55 -10.78
N ASN A 121 -0.95 3.51 -10.21
CA ASN A 121 -0.47 2.84 -9.00
C ASN A 121 0.62 1.79 -9.31
N SER A 122 1.26 1.82 -10.48
CA SER A 122 2.39 0.93 -10.76
C SER A 122 3.57 1.29 -9.86
N PHE A 123 4.25 0.28 -9.34
CA PHE A 123 5.38 0.44 -8.43
C PHE A 123 6.52 -0.50 -8.82
N THR A 124 7.73 -0.10 -8.49
CA THR A 124 8.96 -0.81 -8.80
C THR A 124 9.63 -1.30 -7.52
N VAL A 125 10.07 -2.56 -7.51
CA VAL A 125 10.71 -3.23 -6.39
C VAL A 125 11.94 -4.00 -6.83
N THR A 126 12.86 -4.31 -5.91
CA THR A 126 13.88 -5.33 -6.14
C THR A 126 13.23 -6.70 -6.37
N THR A 127 13.88 -7.61 -7.11
CA THR A 127 13.30 -8.91 -7.52
C THR A 127 12.77 -9.78 -6.38
N GLN A 128 13.31 -9.65 -5.17
CA GLN A 128 12.95 -10.48 -4.03
C GLN A 128 11.92 -9.82 -3.10
N HIS A 129 11.53 -8.56 -3.36
CA HIS A 129 10.71 -7.78 -2.43
C HIS A 129 9.37 -8.49 -2.19
N PRO A 130 8.99 -8.76 -0.93
CA PRO A 130 7.71 -9.41 -0.66
C PRO A 130 6.54 -8.45 -0.89
N VAL A 131 5.63 -8.85 -1.76
CA VAL A 131 4.42 -8.10 -2.14
C VAL A 131 3.20 -8.86 -1.64
N PHE A 132 2.30 -8.17 -0.94
CA PHE A 132 1.09 -8.79 -0.41
C PHE A 132 0.07 -9.07 -1.53
N CYS A 133 -0.22 -10.35 -1.76
CA CYS A 133 -1.02 -10.78 -2.91
C CYS A 133 -1.77 -12.09 -2.66
N VAL A 134 -2.66 -12.43 -3.58
CA VAL A 134 -3.20 -13.79 -3.76
C VAL A 134 -2.74 -14.29 -5.11
N LYS A 135 -1.93 -15.36 -5.14
CA LYS A 135 -1.54 -15.99 -6.41
C LYS A 135 -2.76 -16.65 -7.02
N ARG A 136 -2.89 -16.54 -8.34
CA ARG A 136 -4.00 -17.14 -9.08
C ARG A 136 -4.02 -18.66 -8.95
N ASP A 137 -2.85 -19.25 -8.75
CA ASP A 137 -2.66 -20.70 -8.61
C ASP A 137 -3.13 -21.23 -7.24
N TRP A 138 -3.31 -20.37 -6.23
CA TRP A 138 -3.85 -20.74 -4.91
C TRP A 138 -5.37 -20.89 -4.91
N ILE A 139 -6.06 -20.33 -5.90
CA ILE A 139 -7.52 -20.26 -5.91
C ILE A 139 -8.09 -21.54 -6.51
N HIS A 140 -8.65 -22.38 -5.64
CA HIS A 140 -9.28 -23.64 -6.02
C HIS A 140 -10.65 -23.42 -6.71
N GLY A 141 -11.06 -24.40 -7.53
CA GLY A 141 -12.40 -24.47 -8.13
C GLY A 141 -12.50 -24.09 -9.62
N SER A 142 -13.72 -24.23 -10.15
CA SER A 142 -14.02 -24.14 -11.59
C SER A 142 -13.75 -22.75 -12.16
N ARG A 143 -13.08 -22.70 -13.30
CA ARG A 143 -12.79 -21.44 -14.01
C ARG A 143 -13.80 -21.22 -15.14
N ILE A 144 -14.42 -20.05 -15.18
CA ILE A 144 -15.45 -19.70 -16.16
C ILE A 144 -14.77 -19.27 -17.48
N TYR A 145 -15.11 -19.95 -18.58
CA TYR A 145 -14.64 -19.57 -19.92
C TYR A 145 -15.31 -18.27 -20.37
N GLY A 146 -14.53 -17.32 -20.88
CA GLY A 146 -15.06 -16.11 -21.51
C GLY A 146 -14.41 -15.93 -22.88
N GLN A 147 -15.22 -15.76 -23.93
CA GLN A 147 -14.76 -15.63 -25.32
C GLN A 147 -13.78 -14.45 -25.58
N ARG A 148 -13.64 -13.49 -24.65
CA ARG A 148 -12.85 -12.25 -24.82
C ARG A 148 -11.75 -12.03 -23.76
N CYS A 149 -11.52 -12.99 -22.86
CA CYS A 149 -10.49 -12.88 -21.84
C CYS A 149 -9.64 -14.13 -21.82
N ILE A 150 -8.35 -13.99 -22.10
CA ILE A 150 -7.34 -15.04 -21.97
C ILE A 150 -7.31 -15.57 -20.52
N TRP A 151 -7.71 -14.74 -19.55
CA TRP A 151 -7.95 -15.12 -18.16
C TRP A 151 -9.30 -15.81 -18.03
N LYS A 152 -9.31 -17.15 -17.84
CA LYS A 152 -10.52 -17.84 -17.37
C LYS A 152 -10.96 -17.18 -16.07
N ARG A 153 -12.21 -16.71 -15.99
CA ARG A 153 -12.73 -15.96 -14.84
C ARG A 153 -12.81 -16.85 -13.60
N ILE A 154 -12.46 -16.28 -12.45
CA ILE A 154 -12.53 -16.94 -11.16
C ILE A 154 -13.83 -16.52 -10.47
N LYS A 155 -14.43 -17.45 -9.73
CA LYS A 155 -15.59 -17.17 -8.87
C LYS A 155 -15.14 -16.32 -7.68
N GLU A 156 -15.85 -15.20 -7.42
CA GLU A 156 -15.46 -14.24 -6.35
C GLU A 156 -15.40 -14.92 -4.97
N GLU A 157 -16.35 -15.79 -4.69
CA GLU A 157 -16.43 -16.64 -3.49
C GLU A 157 -15.11 -17.38 -3.21
N ASN A 158 -14.53 -18.07 -4.20
CA ASN A 158 -13.28 -18.81 -4.02
C ASN A 158 -12.08 -17.88 -3.79
N LEU A 159 -12.06 -16.73 -4.47
CA LEU A 159 -11.02 -15.71 -4.26
C LEU A 159 -11.07 -15.16 -2.82
N PHE A 160 -12.26 -14.97 -2.27
CA PHE A 160 -12.42 -14.41 -0.92
C PHE A 160 -12.14 -15.40 0.21
N LEU A 161 -12.23 -16.70 -0.07
CA LEU A 161 -11.81 -17.77 0.84
C LEU A 161 -10.30 -18.04 0.81
N THR A 162 -9.57 -17.47 -0.16
CA THR A 162 -8.12 -17.66 -0.27
C THR A 162 -7.41 -16.55 0.49
N ASP A 163 -6.59 -16.93 1.46
CA ASP A 163 -5.79 -15.99 2.22
C ASP A 163 -4.73 -15.31 1.35
N ALA A 164 -4.53 -14.03 1.60
CA ALA A 164 -3.44 -13.26 0.99
C ALA A 164 -2.16 -13.45 1.81
N ASP A 165 -1.03 -13.52 1.12
CA ASP A 165 0.28 -13.66 1.73
C ASP A 165 1.33 -12.85 0.96
N PHE A 166 2.48 -12.62 1.59
CA PHE A 166 3.59 -11.92 0.99
C PHE A 166 4.39 -12.85 0.07
N VAL A 167 4.45 -12.50 -1.21
CA VAL A 167 5.14 -13.27 -2.24
C VAL A 167 6.25 -12.44 -2.85
N LYS A 168 7.41 -13.07 -3.07
CA LYS A 168 8.53 -12.41 -3.73
C LYS A 168 8.14 -11.89 -5.11
N ALA A 169 8.57 -10.67 -5.42
CA ALA A 169 8.19 -10.02 -6.67
C ALA A 169 8.54 -10.81 -7.95
N ASN A 170 9.61 -11.61 -7.95
CA ASN A 170 10.02 -12.46 -9.07
C ASN A 170 9.17 -13.74 -9.24
N GLU A 171 8.40 -14.12 -8.23
CA GLU A 171 7.48 -15.26 -8.29
C GLU A 171 6.06 -14.88 -8.70
N LEU A 172 5.78 -13.58 -8.75
CA LEU A 172 4.52 -13.04 -9.23
C LEU A 172 4.38 -13.24 -10.73
N LYS A 173 3.17 -13.52 -11.15
CA LYS A 173 2.81 -13.69 -12.55
C LYS A 173 1.70 -12.71 -12.93
N LYS A 174 1.60 -12.48 -14.23
CA LYS A 174 0.47 -11.77 -14.81
C LYS A 174 -0.83 -12.43 -14.32
N GLY A 175 -1.79 -11.61 -13.87
CA GLY A 175 -3.11 -12.01 -13.37
C GLY A 175 -3.20 -12.60 -11.97
N ASP A 176 -2.09 -12.66 -11.22
CA ASP A 176 -2.15 -12.72 -9.76
C ASP A 176 -2.80 -11.44 -9.22
N TYR A 177 -3.37 -11.51 -8.01
CA TYR A 177 -4.12 -10.40 -7.42
C TYR A 177 -3.29 -9.67 -6.38
N LEU A 178 -2.96 -8.42 -6.64
CA LEU A 178 -2.40 -7.51 -5.65
C LEU A 178 -3.48 -7.06 -4.67
N ILE A 179 -3.09 -6.89 -3.40
CA ILE A 179 -3.97 -6.34 -2.38
C ILE A 179 -3.81 -4.83 -2.32
N PHE A 180 -4.84 -4.11 -2.76
CA PHE A 180 -4.94 -2.66 -2.59
C PHE A 180 -5.73 -2.35 -1.32
N ASN A 181 -5.14 -1.53 -0.46
CA ASN A 181 -5.71 -1.17 0.83
C ASN A 181 -5.59 0.34 1.11
N VAL A 182 -6.40 0.84 2.05
CA VAL A 182 -6.44 2.23 2.51
C VAL A 182 -6.74 2.27 4.00
N SER A 183 -6.38 3.38 4.66
CA SER A 183 -6.79 3.59 6.05
C SER A 183 -8.31 3.67 6.17
N ARG A 184 -8.86 2.96 7.15
CA ARG A 184 -10.28 2.97 7.51
C ARG A 184 -10.58 3.73 8.79
N GLU A 185 -9.60 4.44 9.34
CA GLU A 185 -9.81 5.27 10.51
C GLU A 185 -10.92 6.30 10.22
N ILE A 186 -11.85 6.46 11.17
CA ILE A 186 -12.95 7.41 11.07
C ILE A 186 -12.86 8.35 12.27
N LYS A 187 -12.79 9.66 11.98
CA LYS A 187 -12.88 10.74 12.96
C LYS A 187 -13.98 11.66 12.49
N ASP A 188 -15.14 11.56 13.14
CA ASP A 188 -16.25 12.46 12.81
C ASP A 188 -16.06 13.82 13.47
N ASN A 189 -16.48 14.86 12.76
CA ASN A 189 -16.40 16.23 13.23
C ASN A 189 -17.67 16.98 12.79
N SER A 190 -18.33 17.63 13.76
CA SER A 190 -19.61 18.32 13.58
C SER A 190 -19.49 19.60 12.74
N VAL A 191 -18.29 20.19 12.63
CA VAL A 191 -18.01 21.35 11.76
C VAL A 191 -18.29 21.01 10.29
N PHE A 192 -18.02 19.77 9.88
CA PHE A 192 -18.22 19.29 8.51
C PHE A 192 -19.65 18.78 8.31
N THR A 193 -20.60 19.71 8.33
CA THR A 193 -22.00 19.42 7.97
C THR A 193 -22.14 19.10 6.48
N GLU A 194 -23.28 18.52 6.08
CA GLU A 194 -23.58 18.28 4.66
C GLU A 194 -23.42 19.56 3.81
N GLN A 195 -23.88 20.71 4.33
CA GLN A 195 -23.76 22.00 3.64
C GLN A 195 -22.31 22.42 3.44
N ILE A 196 -21.46 22.26 4.47
CA ILE A 196 -20.03 22.54 4.38
C ILE A 196 -19.34 21.58 3.40
N MET A 197 -19.70 20.29 3.40
CA MET A 197 -19.15 19.32 2.46
C MET A 197 -19.53 19.63 1.01
N LYS A 198 -20.78 20.08 0.76
CA LYS A 198 -21.20 20.60 -0.55
C LYS A 198 -20.39 21.84 -0.94
N LEU A 199 -20.22 22.80 -0.03
CA LEU A 199 -19.41 23.99 -0.28
C LEU A 199 -17.96 23.65 -0.66
N ILE A 200 -17.36 22.70 0.06
CA ILE A 200 -16.02 22.19 -0.24
C ILE A 200 -15.98 21.52 -1.62
N GLY A 201 -16.99 20.71 -1.95
CA GLY A 201 -17.09 20.08 -3.28
C GLY A 201 -17.11 21.13 -4.41
N TYR A 202 -17.96 22.15 -4.28
CA TYR A 202 -17.99 23.28 -5.22
C TYR A 202 -16.67 24.06 -5.23
N TYR A 203 -16.01 24.22 -4.08
CA TYR A 203 -14.75 24.94 -4.01
C TYR A 203 -13.64 24.19 -4.73
N LEU A 204 -13.60 22.87 -4.59
CA LEU A 204 -12.58 22.03 -5.20
C LEU A 204 -12.73 21.96 -6.73
N SER A 205 -13.97 21.94 -7.25
CA SER A 205 -14.23 22.01 -8.70
C SER A 205 -14.16 23.45 -9.22
N GLU A 206 -15.16 24.27 -8.93
CA GLU A 206 -15.40 25.57 -9.59
C GLU A 206 -14.84 26.77 -8.82
N GLY A 207 -14.39 26.54 -7.59
CA GLY A 207 -14.01 27.61 -6.67
C GLY A 207 -12.54 28.01 -6.71
N TYR A 208 -12.31 29.27 -6.39
CA TYR A 208 -10.99 29.84 -6.18
C TYR A 208 -11.04 31.00 -5.16
N ILE A 209 -9.89 31.30 -4.56
CA ILE A 209 -9.72 32.46 -3.67
C ILE A 209 -8.87 33.48 -4.40
N THR A 210 -9.29 34.75 -4.41
CA THR A 210 -8.57 35.83 -5.09
C THR A 210 -7.18 36.05 -4.50
N ALA A 211 -6.30 36.76 -5.21
CA ALA A 211 -4.93 37.03 -4.77
C ALA A 211 -4.88 37.64 -3.36
N GLN A 212 -5.77 38.59 -3.06
CA GLN A 212 -5.89 39.26 -1.76
C GLN A 212 -6.33 38.33 -0.61
N GLY A 213 -6.86 37.14 -0.90
CA GLY A 213 -7.14 36.12 0.12
C GLY A 213 -8.44 36.31 0.91
N SER A 214 -9.25 37.33 0.60
CA SER A 214 -10.48 37.65 1.33
C SER A 214 -11.77 37.30 0.58
N VAL A 215 -11.69 37.14 -0.74
CA VAL A 215 -12.83 36.87 -1.62
C VAL A 215 -12.76 35.44 -2.12
N ILE A 216 -13.84 34.69 -1.86
CA ILE A 216 -14.08 33.38 -2.46
C ILE A 216 -14.99 33.59 -3.65
N ALA A 217 -14.63 33.02 -4.80
CA ALA A 217 -15.40 33.09 -6.03
C ALA A 217 -15.56 31.69 -6.62
N PHE A 218 -16.64 31.50 -7.37
CA PHE A 218 -16.99 30.28 -8.07
C PHE A 218 -17.42 30.65 -9.49
N ALA A 219 -16.85 29.99 -10.49
CA ALA A 219 -17.15 30.25 -11.89
C ALA A 219 -18.02 29.12 -12.45
N PHE A 220 -19.19 29.44 -12.98
CA PHE A 220 -20.10 28.48 -13.60
C PHE A 220 -20.45 28.89 -15.02
N ASN A 221 -20.89 27.95 -15.85
CA ASN A 221 -21.55 28.30 -17.09
C ASN A 221 -22.91 28.95 -16.80
N LYS A 222 -23.30 29.97 -17.57
CA LYS A 222 -24.60 30.65 -17.41
C LYS A 222 -25.82 29.72 -17.56
N LYS A 223 -25.66 28.53 -18.16
CA LYS A 223 -26.73 27.53 -18.27
C LYS A 223 -26.92 26.71 -16.99
N GLU A 224 -25.96 26.72 -16.06
CA GLU A 224 -25.95 25.92 -14.84
C GLU A 224 -26.69 26.60 -13.69
N GLN A 225 -27.90 27.11 -13.97
CA GLN A 225 -28.69 27.91 -13.04
C GLN A 225 -28.97 27.21 -11.70
N LYS A 226 -29.10 25.88 -11.73
CA LYS A 226 -29.30 25.07 -10.52
C LYS A 226 -28.08 25.15 -9.58
N LEU A 227 -26.88 24.97 -10.10
CA LEU A 227 -25.64 25.01 -9.32
C LEU A 227 -25.39 26.42 -8.77
N ILE A 228 -25.61 27.44 -9.61
CA ILE A 228 -25.48 28.86 -9.24
C ILE A 228 -26.42 29.20 -8.07
N LYS A 229 -27.68 28.75 -8.12
CA LYS A 229 -28.66 28.98 -7.06
C LYS A 229 -28.26 28.27 -5.77
N GLU A 230 -27.86 27.00 -5.85
CA GLU A 230 -27.45 26.21 -4.69
C GLU A 230 -26.23 26.82 -3.98
N VAL A 231 -25.18 27.20 -4.72
CA VAL A 231 -24.00 27.85 -4.13
C VAL A 231 -24.35 29.18 -3.48
N LYS A 232 -25.23 29.99 -4.08
CA LYS A 232 -25.68 31.24 -3.44
C LYS A 232 -26.37 30.97 -2.09
N THR A 233 -27.26 29.98 -2.04
CA THR A 233 -27.94 29.60 -0.79
C THR A 233 -26.93 29.14 0.26
N ILE A 234 -26.04 28.20 -0.10
CA ILE A 234 -25.02 27.68 0.83
C ILE A 234 -24.11 28.80 1.35
N LEU A 235 -23.66 29.72 0.49
CA LEU A 235 -22.83 30.86 0.91
C LEU A 235 -23.56 31.80 1.87
N GLN A 236 -24.83 32.10 1.60
CA GLN A 236 -25.66 32.94 2.47
C GLN A 236 -25.86 32.30 3.84
N GLU A 237 -26.19 31.01 3.89
CA GLU A 237 -26.39 30.26 5.14
C GLU A 237 -25.08 30.12 5.93
N THR A 238 -23.98 29.79 5.25
CA THR A 238 -22.68 29.55 5.89
C THR A 238 -22.06 30.83 6.47
N THR A 239 -22.30 31.98 5.81
CA THR A 239 -21.60 33.23 6.16
C THR A 239 -22.49 34.30 6.79
N GLY A 240 -23.82 34.15 6.71
CA GLY A 240 -24.79 35.19 7.06
C GLY A 240 -24.79 36.38 6.09
N LYS A 241 -23.98 36.37 5.03
CA LYS A 241 -23.82 37.49 4.09
C LYS A 241 -24.39 37.15 2.72
N LYS A 242 -24.96 38.16 2.05
CA LYS A 242 -25.49 38.01 0.68
C LYS A 242 -24.38 37.88 -0.36
N PRO A 243 -24.27 36.73 -1.05
CA PRO A 243 -23.30 36.57 -2.12
C PRO A 243 -23.69 37.46 -3.31
N LYS A 244 -22.69 38.01 -3.99
CA LYS A 244 -22.86 38.77 -5.22
C LYS A 244 -22.64 37.84 -6.41
N SER A 245 -23.18 38.20 -7.56
CA SER A 245 -22.88 37.51 -8.82
C SER A 245 -22.73 38.47 -9.97
N ARG A 246 -21.86 38.13 -10.92
CA ARG A 246 -21.71 38.86 -12.19
C ARG A 246 -21.66 37.85 -13.33
N THR A 247 -22.28 38.18 -14.45
CA THR A 247 -22.23 37.35 -15.66
C THR A 247 -21.49 38.10 -16.75
N ARG A 248 -20.51 37.43 -17.37
CA ARG A 248 -19.77 37.92 -18.54
C ARG A 248 -19.77 36.79 -19.58
N ASP A 249 -20.24 37.09 -20.78
CA ASP A 249 -20.39 36.15 -21.90
C ASP A 249 -21.18 34.87 -21.56
N SER A 250 -20.47 33.77 -21.34
CA SER A 250 -21.00 32.46 -21.02
C SER A 250 -20.74 32.05 -19.56
N VAL A 251 -20.04 32.88 -18.78
CA VAL A 251 -19.62 32.58 -17.41
C VAL A 251 -20.38 33.44 -16.42
N THR A 252 -20.99 32.81 -15.43
CA THR A 252 -21.56 33.47 -14.25
C THR A 252 -20.66 33.19 -13.07
N GLU A 253 -20.09 34.25 -12.51
CA GLU A 253 -19.27 34.18 -11.31
C GLU A 253 -20.08 34.58 -10.08
N VAL A 254 -20.07 33.71 -9.07
CA VAL A 254 -20.66 33.96 -7.74
C VAL A 254 -19.53 34.20 -6.76
N TYR A 255 -19.58 35.28 -5.99
CA TYR A 255 -18.49 35.64 -5.10
C TYR A 255 -18.96 36.26 -3.78
N ILE A 256 -18.14 36.11 -2.74
CA ILE A 256 -18.40 36.61 -1.40
C ILE A 256 -17.11 37.02 -0.69
N CYS A 257 -17.17 38.10 0.09
CA CYS A 257 -16.05 38.56 0.91
C CYS A 257 -16.17 38.01 2.34
N SER A 258 -15.35 37.02 2.66
CA SER A 258 -15.30 36.38 3.98
C SER A 258 -13.89 35.85 4.27
N ARG A 259 -13.11 36.60 5.06
CA ARG A 259 -11.78 36.16 5.49
C ARG A 259 -11.83 34.85 6.28
N LYS A 260 -12.86 34.65 7.11
CA LYS A 260 -13.05 33.42 7.91
C LYS A 260 -13.21 32.21 6.99
N LEU A 261 -14.11 32.28 6.01
CA LEU A 261 -14.34 31.18 5.07
C LEU A 261 -13.14 30.95 4.14
N ALA A 262 -12.47 32.02 3.69
CA ALA A 262 -11.28 31.89 2.85
C ALA A 262 -10.13 31.20 3.59
N ARG A 263 -9.91 31.53 4.87
CA ARG A 263 -8.93 30.85 5.73
C ARG A 263 -9.29 29.38 5.94
N PHE A 264 -10.58 29.09 6.22
CA PHE A 264 -11.08 27.72 6.36
C PHE A 264 -10.81 26.88 5.09
N LEU A 265 -11.21 27.37 3.92
CA LEU A 265 -10.97 26.66 2.65
C LEU A 265 -9.47 26.55 2.32
N THR A 266 -8.67 27.58 2.63
CA THR A 266 -7.22 27.51 2.43
C THR A 266 -6.57 26.44 3.31
N LEU A 267 -7.01 26.34 4.57
CA LEU A 267 -6.52 25.34 5.52
C LEU A 267 -6.86 23.93 5.06
N HIS A 268 -8.12 23.69 4.70
CA HIS A 268 -8.62 22.35 4.44
C HIS A 268 -8.56 21.89 2.99
N CYS A 269 -8.42 22.80 2.02
CA CYS A 269 -8.51 22.49 0.60
C CYS A 269 -7.35 23.08 -0.24
N LYS A 270 -6.51 23.94 0.37
CA LYS A 270 -5.50 24.79 -0.27
C LYS A 270 -6.08 25.75 -1.32
N LYS A 271 -5.29 26.77 -1.67
CA LYS A 271 -5.72 27.88 -2.54
C LYS A 271 -5.53 27.63 -4.03
N ILE A 272 -4.37 27.08 -4.40
CA ILE A 272 -3.92 27.00 -5.80
C ILE A 272 -4.41 25.71 -6.42
N ALA A 273 -5.04 25.77 -7.61
CA ALA A 273 -5.64 24.61 -8.28
C ALA A 273 -4.70 23.38 -8.36
N LYS A 274 -3.45 23.57 -8.82
CA LYS A 274 -2.45 22.50 -8.92
C LYS A 274 -2.01 21.92 -7.57
N HIS A 275 -2.22 22.67 -6.48
CA HIS A 275 -1.86 22.29 -5.12
C HIS A 275 -3.08 22.04 -4.24
N LYS A 276 -4.30 21.98 -4.80
CA LYS A 276 -5.50 21.64 -4.04
C LYS A 276 -5.28 20.28 -3.37
N SER A 277 -5.55 20.19 -2.09
CA SER A 277 -5.44 18.96 -1.31
C SER A 277 -6.34 19.06 -0.10
N LEU A 278 -6.84 17.93 0.36
CA LEU A 278 -7.67 17.82 1.55
C LEU A 278 -6.79 17.72 2.79
N SER A 279 -7.22 18.32 3.90
CA SER A 279 -6.63 18.11 5.21
C SER A 279 -7.05 16.77 5.81
N GLU A 280 -6.29 16.30 6.80
CA GLU A 280 -6.62 15.13 7.63
C GLU A 280 -8.07 15.17 8.16
N ASP A 281 -8.51 16.33 8.64
CA ASP A 281 -9.87 16.50 9.17
C ASP A 281 -10.96 16.09 8.18
N ILE A 282 -10.72 16.26 6.87
CA ILE A 282 -11.66 15.83 5.83
C ILE A 282 -11.42 14.37 5.46
N LEU A 283 -10.15 13.96 5.34
CA LEU A 283 -9.77 12.61 4.90
C LEU A 283 -10.24 11.51 5.87
N PHE A 284 -10.38 11.82 7.16
CA PHE A 284 -10.87 10.87 8.15
C PHE A 284 -12.37 10.97 8.45
N LEU A 285 -13.11 11.90 7.83
CA LEU A 285 -14.56 11.94 8.00
C LEU A 285 -15.23 10.62 7.62
N PRO A 286 -16.43 10.35 8.18
CA PRO A 286 -17.30 9.30 7.69
C PRO A 286 -17.50 9.40 6.18
N PHE A 287 -17.48 8.25 5.49
CA PHE A 287 -17.61 8.22 4.03
C PHE A 287 -18.89 8.89 3.54
N SER A 288 -19.99 8.88 4.31
CA SER A 288 -21.22 9.60 3.98
C SER A 288 -21.00 11.10 3.75
N LYS A 289 -20.26 11.78 4.65
CA LYS A 289 -19.91 13.20 4.52
C LYS A 289 -18.97 13.45 3.35
N GLN A 290 -17.95 12.59 3.18
CA GLN A 290 -17.02 12.69 2.06
C GLN A 290 -17.73 12.48 0.71
N TRP A 291 -18.72 11.59 0.68
CA TRP A 291 -19.51 11.31 -0.50
C TRP A 291 -20.34 12.51 -0.95
N GLU A 292 -20.84 13.34 -0.02
CA GLU A 292 -21.49 14.62 -0.38
C GLU A 292 -20.53 15.54 -1.14
N MET A 293 -19.31 15.71 -0.65
CA MET A 293 -18.28 16.49 -1.36
C MET A 293 -17.98 15.88 -2.74
N VAL A 294 -17.82 14.56 -2.84
CA VAL A 294 -17.54 13.88 -4.12
C VAL A 294 -18.69 14.05 -5.12
N LYS A 295 -19.96 13.95 -4.67
CA LYS A 295 -21.14 14.19 -5.52
C LYS A 295 -21.20 15.62 -6.04
N THR A 296 -20.88 16.58 -5.20
CA THR A 296 -20.88 17.99 -5.59
C THR A 296 -19.74 18.29 -6.54
N TYR A 297 -18.54 17.77 -6.29
CA TYR A 297 -17.42 17.86 -7.23
C TYR A 297 -17.81 17.31 -8.60
N LEU A 298 -18.45 16.12 -8.63
CA LEU A 298 -18.90 15.49 -9.88
C LEU A 298 -19.91 16.33 -10.67
N SER A 299 -20.62 17.23 -10.00
CA SER A 299 -21.61 18.13 -10.63
C SER A 299 -20.98 19.40 -11.21
N GLY A 300 -19.77 19.76 -10.79
CA GLY A 300 -18.97 20.82 -11.42
C GLY A 300 -17.99 20.23 -12.44
N ASP A 301 -16.79 19.84 -11.98
CA ASP A 301 -15.67 19.35 -12.81
C ASP A 301 -15.71 17.83 -13.10
N GLY A 302 -16.88 17.22 -12.93
CA GLY A 302 -17.08 15.80 -13.20
C GLY A 302 -17.75 15.52 -14.53
N ASP A 303 -17.68 14.26 -14.94
CA ASP A 303 -18.51 13.77 -16.03
C ASP A 303 -19.03 12.35 -15.75
N ILE A 304 -20.15 12.02 -16.39
CA ILE A 304 -20.73 10.68 -16.34
C ILE A 304 -20.79 10.12 -17.75
N TYR A 305 -19.89 9.17 -18.04
CA TYR A 305 -19.86 8.46 -19.30
C TYR A 305 -20.74 7.21 -19.26
N ARG A 306 -21.66 7.07 -20.22
CA ARG A 306 -22.58 5.93 -20.35
C ARG A 306 -22.21 5.11 -21.59
N ARG A 307 -21.77 3.86 -21.41
CA ARG A 307 -21.55 2.91 -22.52
C ARG A 307 -22.88 2.29 -22.96
N ARG A 308 -23.25 2.48 -24.22
CA ARG A 308 -24.40 1.86 -24.88
C ARG A 308 -23.93 0.57 -25.57
N PRO A 309 -23.81 -0.52 -24.80
CA PRO A 309 -24.84 -1.56 -24.86
C PRO A 309 -25.27 -2.15 -23.49
N HIS A 310 -24.63 -1.80 -22.36
CA HIS A 310 -24.88 -2.44 -21.05
C HIS A 310 -25.35 -1.46 -19.97
N ASN A 311 -25.71 -0.25 -20.37
CA ASN A 311 -26.15 0.81 -19.48
C ASN A 311 -25.20 1.13 -18.31
N SER A 312 -23.91 0.76 -18.40
CA SER A 312 -22.97 0.98 -17.31
C SER A 312 -22.55 2.45 -17.26
N LYS A 313 -22.73 3.09 -16.10
CA LYS A 313 -22.27 4.46 -15.83
C LYS A 313 -20.85 4.43 -15.26
N THR A 314 -19.96 5.20 -15.87
CA THR A 314 -18.61 5.46 -15.36
C THR A 314 -18.56 6.93 -14.95
N TYR A 315 -18.22 7.17 -13.69
CA TYR A 315 -18.07 8.50 -13.12
C TYR A 315 -16.60 8.90 -13.25
N ARG A 316 -16.38 10.14 -13.66
CA ARG A 316 -15.05 10.69 -13.97
C ARG A 316 -14.89 12.01 -13.25
N ILE A 317 -13.82 12.13 -12.48
CA ILE A 317 -13.39 13.37 -11.80
C ILE A 317 -12.11 13.82 -12.50
N ILE A 318 -12.05 15.09 -12.90
CA ILE A 318 -10.86 15.67 -13.52
C ILE A 318 -10.30 16.72 -12.58
N THR A 319 -8.98 16.68 -12.36
CA THR A 319 -8.27 17.71 -11.58
C THR A 319 -6.87 17.94 -12.13
N THR A 320 -6.27 19.09 -11.83
CA THR A 320 -4.86 19.39 -12.13
C THR A 320 -3.95 19.09 -10.93
N SER A 321 -4.51 18.78 -9.76
CA SER A 321 -3.76 18.40 -8.56
C SER A 321 -3.59 16.88 -8.48
N GLU A 322 -2.34 16.42 -8.46
CA GLU A 322 -2.01 15.01 -8.24
C GLU A 322 -2.45 14.54 -6.85
N SER A 323 -2.19 15.36 -5.82
CA SER A 323 -2.55 15.06 -4.43
C SER A 323 -4.06 14.89 -4.28
N LEU A 324 -4.86 15.79 -4.89
CA LEU A 324 -6.31 15.67 -4.84
C LEU A 324 -6.80 14.41 -5.58
N ALA A 325 -6.20 14.07 -6.72
CA ALA A 325 -6.57 12.87 -7.46
C ALA A 325 -6.32 11.59 -6.64
N ILE A 326 -5.18 11.52 -5.95
CA ILE A 326 -4.83 10.43 -5.03
C ILE A 326 -5.82 10.37 -3.87
N GLN A 327 -6.07 11.49 -3.19
CA GLN A 327 -7.01 11.56 -2.07
C GLN A 327 -8.44 11.20 -2.47
N MET A 328 -8.87 11.55 -3.68
CA MET A 328 -10.16 11.12 -4.23
C MET A 328 -10.20 9.60 -4.45
N GLN A 329 -9.12 8.98 -4.92
CA GLN A 329 -9.01 7.52 -5.02
C GLN A 329 -9.10 6.86 -3.63
N GLU A 330 -8.43 7.43 -2.63
CA GLU A 330 -8.44 6.93 -1.24
C GLU A 330 -9.84 7.03 -0.60
N ILE A 331 -10.50 8.19 -0.71
CA ILE A 331 -11.88 8.40 -0.23
C ILE A 331 -12.84 7.39 -0.87
N LEU A 332 -12.76 7.23 -2.19
CA LEU A 332 -13.62 6.28 -2.91
C LEU A 332 -13.34 4.84 -2.46
N ALA A 333 -12.07 4.47 -2.28
CA ALA A 333 -11.68 3.15 -1.80
C ALA A 333 -12.22 2.85 -0.40
N ARG A 334 -12.22 3.83 0.52
CA ARG A 334 -12.84 3.71 1.86
C ARG A 334 -14.34 3.39 1.76
N GLY A 335 -15.03 3.96 0.78
CA GLY A 335 -16.42 3.68 0.47
C GLY A 335 -16.69 2.40 -0.34
N GLY A 336 -15.70 1.52 -0.53
CA GLY A 336 -15.87 0.31 -1.33
C GLY A 336 -15.88 0.55 -2.85
N LEU A 337 -15.46 1.73 -3.32
CA LEU A 337 -15.41 2.13 -4.73
C LEU A 337 -13.96 2.23 -5.22
N PHE A 338 -13.55 1.30 -6.07
CA PHE A 338 -12.21 1.28 -6.64
C PHE A 338 -12.18 2.27 -7.79
N ALA A 339 -11.33 3.29 -7.66
CA ALA A 339 -11.10 4.28 -8.68
C ALA A 339 -9.74 4.06 -9.33
N SER A 340 -9.66 4.29 -10.64
CA SER A 340 -8.39 4.36 -11.35
C SER A 340 -8.00 5.79 -11.66
N ILE A 341 -6.70 6.08 -11.65
CA ILE A 341 -6.17 7.37 -12.03
C ILE A 341 -5.47 7.24 -13.38
N ARG A 342 -5.70 8.20 -14.28
CA ARG A 342 -4.97 8.33 -15.56
C ARG A 342 -4.40 9.74 -15.69
N LYS A 343 -3.10 9.84 -15.95
CA LYS A 343 -2.46 11.10 -16.36
C LYS A 343 -2.84 11.42 -17.81
N ILE A 344 -3.34 12.61 -18.05
CA ILE A 344 -3.70 13.15 -19.36
C ILE A 344 -2.79 14.34 -19.61
N PHE A 345 -1.97 14.25 -20.66
CA PHE A 345 -1.16 15.37 -21.13
C PHE A 345 -2.01 16.20 -22.10
N LYS A 346 -2.31 17.43 -21.72
CA LYS A 346 -2.95 18.41 -22.60
C LYS A 346 -1.87 19.25 -23.23
N THR A 347 -1.59 18.94 -24.49
CA THR A 347 -0.74 19.73 -25.39
C THR A 347 -1.62 20.48 -26.37
N ASN A 348 -1.13 21.61 -26.90
CA ASN A 348 -1.82 22.37 -27.97
C ASN A 348 -3.27 22.75 -27.63
N CYS A 349 -3.54 23.13 -26.38
CA CYS A 349 -4.83 23.67 -26.00
C CYS A 349 -4.87 25.17 -26.25
N TYR A 350 -6.00 25.69 -26.74
CA TYR A 350 -6.19 27.11 -27.06
C TYR A 350 -7.46 27.63 -26.39
N ILE A 351 -7.43 28.89 -25.95
CA ILE A 351 -8.64 29.67 -25.58
C ILE A 351 -8.66 30.88 -26.50
N GLY A 352 -9.57 30.89 -27.48
CA GLY A 352 -9.46 31.80 -28.63
C GLY A 352 -8.13 31.57 -29.33
N ASP A 353 -7.40 32.66 -29.60
CA ASP A 353 -6.09 32.59 -30.27
C ASP A 353 -4.92 32.34 -29.30
N ARG A 354 -5.18 32.29 -27.99
CA ARG A 354 -4.13 32.12 -26.97
C ARG A 354 -3.81 30.65 -26.76
N LYS A 355 -2.57 30.25 -27.05
CA LYS A 355 -2.03 28.94 -26.66
C LYS A 355 -1.92 28.86 -25.14
N LEU A 356 -2.58 27.86 -24.54
CA LEU A 356 -2.40 27.50 -23.14
C LEU A 356 -1.09 26.73 -22.97
N LYS A 357 -0.48 26.91 -21.79
CA LYS A 357 0.68 26.11 -21.41
C LYS A 357 0.27 24.64 -21.32
N ASP A 358 1.14 23.76 -21.82
CA ASP A 358 0.97 22.33 -21.66
C ASP A 358 0.71 22.01 -20.18
N SER A 359 -0.30 21.19 -19.93
CA SER A 359 -0.75 20.90 -18.57
C SER A 359 -1.02 19.41 -18.41
N ILE A 360 -0.77 18.94 -17.18
CA ILE A 360 -1.10 17.58 -16.78
C ILE A 360 -2.43 17.64 -16.04
N GLN A 361 -3.36 16.80 -16.46
CA GLN A 361 -4.61 16.55 -15.76
C GLN A 361 -4.65 15.11 -15.28
N TYR A 362 -5.32 14.89 -14.16
CA TYR A 362 -5.51 13.59 -13.54
C TYR A 362 -6.99 13.26 -13.65
N LEU A 363 -7.29 12.18 -14.37
CA LEU A 363 -8.63 11.65 -14.53
C LEU A 363 -8.82 10.50 -13.56
N VAL A 364 -9.66 10.67 -12.55
CA VAL A 364 -10.08 9.63 -11.60
C VAL A 364 -11.38 9.02 -12.09
N SER A 365 -11.38 7.73 -12.40
CA SER A 365 -12.54 7.02 -12.99
C SER A 365 -13.02 5.89 -12.10
N PHE A 366 -14.32 5.80 -11.83
CA PHE A 366 -14.89 4.73 -11.02
C PHE A 366 -16.31 4.36 -11.46
N LYS A 367 -16.80 3.22 -10.96
CA LYS A 367 -18.17 2.73 -11.19
C LYS A 367 -18.83 2.42 -9.86
N ARG A 368 -20.08 2.85 -9.69
CA ARG A 368 -20.92 2.50 -8.53
C ARG A 368 -21.40 1.06 -8.59
N VAL A 369 -21.95 0.66 -9.74
CA VAL A 369 -22.35 -0.72 -10.01
C VAL A 369 -21.26 -1.38 -10.84
N ARG A 370 -20.72 -2.48 -10.31
CA ARG A 370 -19.62 -3.20 -10.93
C ARG A 370 -20.13 -4.53 -11.51
N SER A 371 -20.67 -4.51 -12.73
CA SER A 371 -20.88 -5.75 -13.49
C SER A 371 -19.56 -6.17 -14.15
N ASN A 372 -19.30 -7.49 -14.28
CA ASN A 372 -18.17 -8.02 -15.04
C ASN A 372 -16.78 -7.49 -14.59
N LYS A 373 -16.49 -7.59 -13.28
CA LYS A 373 -15.34 -6.94 -12.64
C LYS A 373 -14.01 -7.65 -12.90
N PHE A 374 -12.96 -6.87 -13.07
CA PHE A 374 -11.57 -7.34 -12.91
C PHE A 374 -11.06 -7.14 -11.49
N VAL A 375 -11.57 -6.13 -10.78
CA VAL A 375 -11.20 -5.80 -9.40
C VAL A 375 -12.32 -6.23 -8.47
N HIS A 376 -11.98 -7.09 -7.51
CA HIS A 376 -12.91 -7.66 -6.54
C HIS A 376 -12.75 -6.96 -5.18
N TYR A 377 -13.79 -6.99 -4.35
CA TYR A 377 -13.81 -6.35 -3.03
C TYR A 377 -14.56 -7.23 -2.06
N ASN A 378 -13.94 -7.58 -0.93
CA ASN A 378 -14.52 -8.43 0.12
C ASN A 378 -14.84 -7.67 1.41
N ASN A 379 -15.10 -6.36 1.33
CA ASN A 379 -15.24 -5.44 2.47
C ASN A 379 -13.96 -5.16 3.26
N LYS A 380 -12.88 -5.94 3.05
CA LYS A 380 -11.57 -5.75 3.69
C LYS A 380 -10.51 -5.21 2.74
N TYR A 381 -10.37 -5.74 1.53
CA TYR A 381 -9.38 -5.23 0.57
C TYR A 381 -9.91 -5.28 -0.87
N PHE A 382 -9.24 -4.55 -1.77
CA PHE A 382 -9.45 -4.71 -3.20
C PHE A 382 -8.41 -5.67 -3.80
N PHE A 383 -8.90 -6.68 -4.52
CA PHE A 383 -8.06 -7.62 -5.26
C PHE A 383 -7.88 -7.10 -6.68
N VAL A 384 -6.68 -6.61 -7.00
CA VAL A 384 -6.37 -5.95 -8.26
C VAL A 384 -5.45 -6.83 -9.10
N PRO A 385 -5.87 -7.33 -10.27
CA PRO A 385 -5.05 -8.23 -11.06
C PRO A 385 -3.85 -7.51 -11.68
N ILE A 386 -2.71 -8.21 -11.70
CA ILE A 386 -1.49 -7.76 -12.37
C ILE A 386 -1.69 -7.83 -13.89
N ARG A 387 -1.49 -6.71 -14.59
CA ARG A 387 -1.57 -6.66 -16.06
C ARG A 387 -0.29 -7.08 -16.74
N LYS A 388 0.85 -6.67 -16.18
CA LYS A 388 2.18 -7.06 -16.63
C LYS A 388 3.21 -6.77 -15.54
N ILE A 389 4.33 -7.46 -15.64
CA ILE A 389 5.54 -7.19 -14.86
C ILE A 389 6.63 -6.92 -15.88
N THR A 390 7.40 -5.85 -15.68
CA THR A 390 8.52 -5.50 -16.57
C THR A 390 9.80 -5.41 -15.77
N THR A 391 10.89 -5.88 -16.36
CA THR A 391 12.22 -5.93 -15.72
C THR A 391 13.12 -4.86 -16.32
N LYS A 392 13.96 -4.23 -15.49
CA LYS A 392 14.99 -3.28 -15.93
C LYS A 392 16.25 -3.46 -15.09
N ASP A 393 17.42 -3.42 -15.72
CA ASP A 393 18.68 -3.35 -14.99
C ASP A 393 18.83 -1.99 -14.30
N PHE A 394 19.40 -2.01 -13.11
CA PHE A 394 19.52 -0.85 -12.24
C PHE A 394 20.82 -0.91 -11.47
N SER A 395 21.46 0.24 -11.35
CA SER A 395 22.57 0.51 -10.44
C SER A 395 22.27 1.80 -9.72
N GLY A 396 22.27 1.78 -8.38
CA GLY A 396 22.04 2.96 -7.57
C GLY A 396 21.46 2.64 -6.20
N PRO A 397 21.08 3.68 -5.44
CA PRO A 397 20.58 3.50 -4.08
C PRO A 397 19.16 2.96 -4.08
N VAL A 398 18.92 1.99 -3.21
CA VAL A 398 17.60 1.47 -2.87
C VAL A 398 17.33 1.67 -1.37
N TYR A 399 16.05 1.80 -1.06
CA TYR A 399 15.57 2.23 0.24
C TYR A 399 14.57 1.22 0.80
N ASN A 400 14.49 1.15 2.12
CA ASN A 400 13.43 0.47 2.87
C ASN A 400 13.34 1.12 4.27
N PHE A 401 12.32 0.83 5.06
CA PHE A 401 12.21 1.32 6.43
C PHE A 401 11.38 0.37 7.28
N GLN A 402 11.68 0.29 8.58
CA GLN A 402 10.87 -0.44 9.55
C GLN A 402 9.78 0.45 10.12
N VAL A 403 8.71 -0.23 10.55
CA VAL A 403 7.66 0.38 11.34
C VAL A 403 7.65 -0.19 12.75
N ASP A 404 7.15 0.59 13.70
CA ASP A 404 7.09 0.27 15.13
C ASP A 404 6.08 -0.84 15.48
N ARG A 405 5.08 -1.08 14.62
CA ARG A 405 4.02 -2.07 14.85
C ARG A 405 3.93 -3.12 13.75
N GLU A 406 3.56 -4.33 14.15
CA GLU A 406 3.23 -5.41 13.21
C GLU A 406 1.85 -5.18 12.52
N PRO A 407 1.65 -5.69 11.29
CA PRO A 407 2.68 -6.29 10.43
C PRO A 407 3.69 -5.25 9.92
N ASN A 408 4.99 -5.60 9.89
CA ASN A 408 6.11 -4.75 9.45
C ASN A 408 6.07 -4.46 7.94
N SER A 409 5.07 -3.70 7.55
CA SER A 409 4.65 -3.50 6.18
C SER A 409 4.20 -2.07 6.00
N TYR A 410 4.18 -1.65 4.74
CA TYR A 410 3.71 -0.34 4.37
C TYR A 410 3.10 -0.36 2.98
N LEU A 411 2.36 0.68 2.64
CA LEU A 411 1.73 0.80 1.34
C LEU A 411 2.60 1.60 0.36
N VAL A 412 2.89 1.01 -0.80
CA VAL A 412 3.47 1.68 -1.96
C VAL A 412 2.36 1.94 -2.97
N LYS A 413 1.99 3.21 -3.17
CA LYS A 413 0.88 3.62 -4.04
C LYS A 413 -0.42 2.84 -3.79
N GLY A 414 -0.70 2.51 -2.54
CA GLY A 414 -1.89 1.76 -2.09
C GLY A 414 -1.76 0.23 -2.10
N PHE A 415 -0.63 -0.35 -2.53
CA PHE A 415 -0.35 -1.79 -2.46
C PHE A 415 0.59 -2.12 -1.31
N ALA A 416 0.29 -3.18 -0.57
CA ALA A 416 1.10 -3.56 0.59
C ALA A 416 2.37 -4.31 0.22
N VAL A 417 3.48 -3.92 0.84
CA VAL A 417 4.79 -4.57 0.75
C VAL A 417 5.40 -4.75 2.15
N HIS A 418 6.29 -5.74 2.32
CA HIS A 418 6.88 -6.08 3.62
C HIS A 418 8.32 -5.59 3.80
N ASN A 419 8.75 -5.45 5.05
CA ASN A 419 10.13 -5.21 5.43
C ASN A 419 10.72 -6.33 6.30
N CYS A 420 11.89 -6.84 5.90
CA CYS A 420 12.58 -7.99 6.50
C CYS A 420 13.73 -7.62 7.46
N GLY A 421 13.75 -6.46 8.11
CA GLY A 421 14.94 -5.99 8.83
C GLY A 421 15.47 -6.93 9.94
N ALA A 422 14.62 -7.35 10.87
CA ALA A 422 15.02 -8.32 11.90
C ALA A 422 15.40 -9.69 11.30
N ALA A 423 14.73 -10.12 10.23
CA ALA A 423 15.07 -11.35 9.53
C ALA A 423 16.45 -11.27 8.87
N VAL A 424 16.85 -10.13 8.31
CA VAL A 424 18.20 -9.93 7.75
C VAL A 424 19.26 -10.09 8.85
N ALA A 425 19.07 -9.44 10.00
CA ALA A 425 20.03 -9.49 11.10
C ALA A 425 20.17 -10.89 11.70
N THR A 426 19.07 -11.59 11.94
CA THR A 426 19.09 -12.97 12.46
C THR A 426 19.69 -13.95 11.47
N SER A 427 19.44 -13.78 10.17
CA SER A 427 20.05 -14.60 9.12
C SER A 427 21.56 -14.37 9.03
N SER A 428 21.98 -13.11 9.07
CA SER A 428 23.39 -12.69 9.10
C SER A 428 24.11 -13.36 10.26
N MET A 429 23.56 -13.22 11.47
CA MET A 429 24.12 -13.85 12.67
C MET A 429 24.17 -15.38 12.57
N VAL A 430 23.08 -16.04 12.15
CA VAL A 430 23.05 -17.51 12.01
C VAL A 430 24.14 -17.99 11.05
N THR A 431 24.32 -17.34 9.90
CA THR A 431 25.36 -17.75 8.94
C THR A 431 26.77 -17.64 9.49
N GLU A 432 27.07 -16.63 10.31
CA GLU A 432 28.36 -16.53 11.00
C GLU A 432 28.50 -17.58 12.10
N MET A 433 27.43 -17.85 12.85
CA MET A 433 27.47 -18.83 13.93
C MET A 433 27.70 -20.26 13.45
N VAL A 434 27.36 -20.60 12.19
CA VAL A 434 27.43 -21.97 11.67
C VAL A 434 28.59 -22.21 10.70
N LYS A 435 29.16 -21.16 10.10
CA LYS A 435 30.28 -21.31 9.17
C LYS A 435 31.51 -21.84 9.92
N GLY A 436 32.14 -22.87 9.36
CA GLY A 436 33.28 -23.57 9.95
C GLY A 436 32.91 -24.62 11.00
N LYS A 437 31.62 -24.79 11.32
CA LYS A 437 31.16 -25.79 12.30
C LYS A 437 30.71 -27.08 11.63
N THR A 438 30.68 -28.15 12.42
CA THR A 438 30.09 -29.42 12.04
C THR A 438 28.56 -29.32 11.93
N ILE A 439 27.92 -30.27 11.23
CA ILE A 439 26.45 -30.34 11.16
C ILE A 439 25.83 -30.48 12.56
N GLU A 440 26.43 -31.29 13.43
CA GLU A 440 25.95 -31.52 14.80
C GLU A 440 25.97 -30.22 15.62
N GLU A 441 27.07 -29.48 15.57
CA GLU A 441 27.18 -28.18 16.22
C GLU A 441 26.19 -27.16 15.65
N ALA A 442 26.00 -27.14 14.33
CA ALA A 442 25.02 -26.25 13.69
C ALA A 442 23.57 -26.55 14.15
N LEU A 443 23.22 -27.82 14.40
CA LEU A 443 21.90 -28.22 14.89
C LEU A 443 21.61 -27.75 16.33
N THR A 444 22.65 -27.48 17.12
CA THR A 444 22.53 -26.92 18.47
C THR A 444 22.17 -25.43 18.47
N VAL A 445 22.31 -24.73 17.34
CA VAL A 445 21.96 -23.30 17.23
C VAL A 445 20.44 -23.13 17.43
N THR A 446 20.07 -22.42 18.50
CA THR A 446 18.68 -22.11 18.86
C THR A 446 18.35 -20.65 18.58
N ASN A 447 17.05 -20.35 18.41
CA ASN A 447 16.53 -18.98 18.32
C ASN A 447 17.00 -18.10 19.49
N ARG A 448 17.09 -18.67 20.70
CA ARG A 448 17.63 -18.01 21.89
C ARG A 448 19.11 -17.66 21.72
N ALA A 449 19.93 -18.62 21.29
CA ALA A 449 21.36 -18.37 21.04
C ALA A 449 21.59 -17.29 19.98
N VAL A 450 20.78 -17.25 18.91
CA VAL A 450 20.83 -16.21 17.88
C VAL A 450 20.45 -14.84 18.45
N THR A 451 19.40 -14.79 19.27
CA THR A 451 18.93 -13.56 19.91
C THR A 451 19.96 -13.02 20.90
N GLU A 452 20.57 -13.89 21.71
CA GLU A 452 21.63 -13.54 22.65
C GLU A 452 22.90 -13.06 21.93
N ALA A 453 23.30 -13.73 20.85
CA ALA A 453 24.45 -13.32 20.04
C ALA A 453 24.26 -11.92 19.42
N LEU A 454 23.02 -11.61 19.05
CA LEU A 454 22.60 -10.28 18.60
C LEU A 454 22.43 -9.26 19.74
N GLY A 455 22.66 -9.60 21.01
CA GLY A 455 22.47 -8.66 22.13
C GLY A 455 21.01 -8.35 22.45
N GLY A 456 20.09 -9.22 22.04
CA GLY A 456 18.65 -9.08 22.24
C GLY A 456 17.89 -8.68 20.99
N LEU A 457 16.61 -9.06 20.96
CA LEU A 457 15.62 -8.61 19.97
C LEU A 457 14.37 -8.14 20.71
N PRO A 458 13.66 -7.11 20.21
CA PRO A 458 12.37 -6.73 20.75
C PRO A 458 11.42 -7.93 20.79
N ALA A 459 10.61 -8.05 21.86
CA ALA A 459 9.75 -9.22 22.09
C ALA A 459 8.85 -9.55 20.88
N ILE A 460 8.34 -8.53 20.20
CA ILE A 460 7.49 -8.68 19.02
C ILE A 460 8.23 -9.26 17.79
N LYS A 461 9.57 -9.19 17.77
CA LYS A 461 10.45 -9.58 16.65
C LYS A 461 11.21 -10.89 16.89
N LEU A 462 10.97 -11.57 18.01
CA LEU A 462 11.60 -12.86 18.32
C LEU A 462 11.31 -13.92 17.25
N HIS A 463 10.17 -13.81 16.56
CA HIS A 463 9.80 -14.71 15.47
C HIS A 463 10.80 -14.71 14.29
N CYS A 464 11.56 -13.63 14.07
CA CYS A 464 12.59 -13.57 13.03
C CYS A 464 13.81 -14.44 13.36
N SER A 465 14.09 -14.69 14.65
CA SER A 465 15.17 -15.59 15.08
C SER A 465 14.76 -17.06 14.93
N VAL A 466 13.46 -17.36 15.14
CA VAL A 466 12.88 -18.67 14.84
C VAL A 466 12.96 -18.95 13.35
N LEU A 467 12.59 -17.97 12.51
CA LEU A 467 12.71 -18.08 11.06
C LEU A 467 14.16 -18.41 10.64
N ALA A 468 15.15 -17.69 11.17
CA ALA A 468 16.59 -17.90 10.95
C ALA A 468 17.03 -19.35 11.24
N GLN A 469 16.64 -19.85 12.41
CA GLN A 469 16.92 -21.23 12.83
C GLN A 469 16.22 -22.27 11.95
N GLU A 470 14.95 -22.04 11.60
CA GLU A 470 14.19 -22.97 10.77
C GLU A 470 14.78 -23.09 9.36
N ALA A 471 15.27 -22.00 8.76
CA ALA A 471 15.90 -22.11 7.44
C ALA A 471 17.26 -22.82 7.47
N LEU A 472 18.03 -22.67 8.55
CA LEU A 472 19.23 -23.48 8.77
C LEU A 472 18.86 -24.98 8.78
N ARG A 473 17.88 -25.36 9.59
CA ARG A 473 17.41 -26.75 9.68
C ARG A 473 16.85 -27.26 8.36
N SER A 474 16.06 -26.44 7.66
CA SER A 474 15.53 -26.75 6.33
C SER A 474 16.67 -27.00 5.32
N ALA A 475 17.73 -26.19 5.36
CA ALA A 475 18.89 -26.36 4.48
C ALA A 475 19.66 -27.66 4.76
N LEU A 476 19.82 -28.01 6.05
CA LEU A 476 20.44 -29.27 6.46
C LEU A 476 19.61 -30.50 6.05
N LYS A 477 18.27 -30.41 6.15
CA LYS A 477 17.39 -31.48 5.65
C LYS A 477 17.50 -31.69 4.16
N ASP A 478 17.52 -30.59 3.40
CA ASP A 478 17.73 -30.65 1.95
C ASP A 478 19.07 -31.30 1.60
N TYR A 479 20.13 -31.00 2.37
CA TYR A 479 21.42 -31.67 2.24
C TYR A 479 21.32 -33.20 2.42
N TYR A 480 20.77 -33.69 3.53
CA TYR A 480 20.62 -35.14 3.77
C TYR A 480 19.77 -35.82 2.69
N LYS A 481 18.67 -35.17 2.29
CA LYS A 481 17.79 -35.67 1.23
C LYS A 481 18.53 -35.82 -0.10
N ARG A 482 19.40 -34.87 -0.47
CA ARG A 482 20.23 -34.95 -1.68
C ARG A 482 21.28 -36.06 -1.63
N GLN A 483 21.69 -36.49 -0.43
CA GLN A 483 22.57 -37.64 -0.22
C GLN A 483 21.80 -38.98 -0.18
N GLY A 484 20.47 -38.96 -0.34
CA GLY A 484 19.63 -40.16 -0.21
C GLY A 484 19.50 -40.70 1.22
N GLN A 485 19.78 -39.86 2.22
CA GLN A 485 19.73 -40.23 3.64
C GLN A 485 18.54 -39.54 4.32
N GLU A 486 17.96 -40.21 5.32
CA GLU A 486 17.02 -39.53 6.22
C GLU A 486 17.78 -38.61 7.19
N PRO A 487 17.29 -37.38 7.43
CA PRO A 487 17.92 -36.48 8.37
C PRO A 487 17.87 -37.11 9.78
N PRO A 488 19.00 -37.15 10.53
CA PRO A 488 19.08 -37.80 11.84
C PRO A 488 18.36 -37.00 12.96
N PHE A 489 17.53 -36.03 12.60
CA PHE A 489 16.82 -35.14 13.52
C PHE A 489 15.38 -34.92 13.05
N LYS A 490 14.44 -34.95 13.99
CA LYS A 490 13.02 -34.65 13.74
C LYS A 490 12.72 -33.19 14.07
N ASP A 491 11.74 -32.60 13.38
CA ASP A 491 11.15 -31.35 13.88
C ASP A 491 10.42 -31.65 15.18
N LYS A 492 10.52 -30.74 16.16
CA LYS A 492 9.54 -30.74 17.25
C LYS A 492 8.19 -30.41 16.62
N GLU A 493 7.17 -31.23 16.88
CA GLU A 493 5.82 -30.99 16.40
C GLU A 493 5.40 -29.55 16.71
N ARG A 494 4.81 -28.86 15.72
CA ARG A 494 4.18 -27.57 15.96
C ARG A 494 3.05 -27.83 16.95
N ILE A 495 3.21 -27.35 18.18
CA ILE A 495 2.08 -27.19 19.10
C ILE A 495 1.17 -26.15 18.46
N HIS A 496 0.24 -26.60 17.62
CA HIS A 496 -0.99 -25.86 17.43
C HIS A 496 -1.63 -25.83 18.81
N SER A 497 -1.67 -24.65 19.43
CA SER A 497 -2.55 -24.40 20.57
C SER A 497 -3.98 -24.56 20.09
N GLY A 498 -4.44 -25.82 20.04
CA GLY A 498 -5.84 -26.15 20.10
C GLY A 498 -6.36 -25.59 21.40
N HIS A 499 -7.32 -24.68 21.30
CA HIS A 499 -8.22 -24.41 22.40
C HIS A 499 -8.96 -25.71 22.67
N ASP A 500 -8.55 -26.42 23.71
CA ASP A 500 -9.40 -27.43 24.33
C ASP A 500 -9.31 -27.25 25.85
N SER A 501 -10.38 -26.69 26.40
CA SER A 501 -10.80 -26.89 27.79
C SER A 501 -12.16 -26.22 27.96
N GLY A 502 -13.20 -27.04 27.84
CA GLY A 502 -14.57 -26.68 28.17
C GLY A 502 -15.42 -27.91 28.51
N ASP A 503 -14.81 -28.95 29.09
CA ASP A 503 -15.58 -30.00 29.75
C ASP A 503 -16.08 -29.47 31.10
N VAL A 504 -17.40 -29.30 31.16
CA VAL A 504 -18.16 -28.95 32.35
C VAL A 504 -18.31 -30.21 33.18
N ASP A 505 -17.58 -30.26 34.29
CA ASP A 505 -17.75 -31.27 35.32
C ASP A 505 -19.16 -31.09 35.95
N LYS A 506 -20.02 -32.08 35.75
CA LYS A 506 -21.32 -32.20 36.43
C LYS A 506 -21.08 -32.98 37.72
N THR A 507 -20.92 -32.27 38.83
CA THR A 507 -21.18 -32.83 40.14
C THR A 507 -22.68 -33.06 40.31
N THR A 508 -23.07 -34.33 40.34
CA THR A 508 -24.39 -34.80 40.78
C THR A 508 -24.48 -34.74 42.30
N ASP A 509 -25.60 -34.21 42.79
CA ASP A 509 -26.11 -34.35 44.14
C ASP A 509 -26.10 -35.81 44.62
N THR A 510 -25.56 -36.06 45.81
CA THR A 510 -26.16 -36.88 46.88
C THR A 510 -25.42 -36.68 48.20
#